data_AF-A0A7J9Q5K2-F1
#
_entry.id   AF-A0A7J9Q5K2-F1
#
_cell.length_a   1.000
_cell.length_b   1.000
_cell.length_c   1.000
_cell.angle_alpha   90.00
_cell.angle_beta   90.00
_cell.angle_gamma   90.00
#
_symmetry.space_group_name_H-M   'P 1'
#
loop_
_entity.id
_entity.type
_entity.pdbx_description
1 polymer ?
#
loop_
_entity_poly.entity_id
_entity_poly.type
_entity_poly.pdbx_seq_one_letter_code
_entity_poly.pdbx_strand_id
1 'polypeptide(L)'
;MKKKKIEDGTLECPECGGKAKPMKISVAGAEISGWRCSCGYEMLSPGELEKAYLFLQAQKHERVKISKRGNSYMITIPKAIADAIGIESLDMAEVYLKDRKTIMVEV
;
A
#
# COMPACT_ATOMS: atom_id res chain seq x y z
N MET A 1 7.11 -25.48 5.12
CA MET A 1 5.81 -25.97 5.65
C MET A 1 4.70 -24.99 5.26
N LYS A 2 3.66 -25.50 4.58
CA LYS A 2 2.29 -24.97 4.34
C LYS A 2 2.09 -23.45 4.08
N LYS A 3 2.29 -23.00 2.83
CA LYS A 3 1.91 -21.67 2.31
C LYS A 3 0.55 -21.61 1.55
N LYS A 4 -0.29 -22.65 1.61
CA LYS A 4 -1.34 -22.88 0.58
C LYS A 4 -2.80 -22.92 1.06
N LYS A 5 -3.17 -22.27 2.17
CA LYS A 5 -4.55 -22.32 2.70
C LYS A 5 -5.11 -20.99 3.22
N ILE A 6 -4.59 -19.85 2.75
CA ILE A 6 -5.05 -18.53 3.21
C ILE A 6 -6.01 -17.87 2.20
N GLU A 7 -6.12 -18.38 0.97
CA GLU A 7 -6.84 -17.67 -0.10
C GLU A 7 -8.33 -18.03 -0.25
N ASP A 8 -8.86 -19.09 0.39
CA ASP A 8 -10.26 -19.51 0.16
C ASP A 8 -11.02 -20.04 1.40
N GLY A 9 -10.45 -20.02 2.59
CA GLY A 9 -10.98 -20.77 3.73
C GLY A 9 -11.16 -19.92 4.98
N THR A 10 -12.35 -19.96 5.57
CA THR A 10 -12.66 -19.52 6.95
C THR A 10 -11.45 -19.70 7.88
N LEU A 11 -10.96 -18.59 8.42
CA LEU A 11 -9.83 -18.57 9.35
C LEU A 11 -10.36 -18.83 10.77
N GLU A 12 -9.66 -19.62 11.57
CA GLU A 12 -10.03 -19.83 12.97
C GLU A 12 -9.58 -18.63 13.81
N CYS A 13 -10.47 -18.09 14.64
CA CYS A 13 -10.19 -16.96 15.49
C CYS A 13 -9.33 -17.39 16.68
N PRO A 14 -8.16 -16.77 16.91
CA PRO A 14 -7.28 -17.12 18.03
C PRO A 14 -7.87 -16.77 19.40
N GLU A 15 -8.82 -15.82 19.47
CA GLU A 15 -9.43 -15.38 20.73
C GLU A 15 -10.55 -16.31 21.20
N CYS A 16 -11.40 -16.80 20.29
CA CYS A 16 -12.62 -17.53 20.66
C CYS A 16 -12.76 -18.91 19.99
N GLY A 17 -11.81 -19.31 19.13
CA GLY A 17 -11.89 -20.53 18.31
C GLY A 17 -12.99 -20.49 17.24
N GLY A 18 -13.71 -19.39 17.11
CA GLY A 18 -14.81 -19.23 16.16
C GLY A 18 -14.34 -19.06 14.72
N LYS A 19 -15.21 -19.37 13.75
CA LYS A 19 -14.92 -19.18 12.33
C LYS A 19 -15.01 -17.70 11.93
N ALA A 20 -13.92 -17.13 11.44
CA ALA A 20 -13.85 -15.76 10.95
C ALA A 20 -14.16 -15.70 9.45
N LYS A 21 -14.98 -14.72 9.06
CA LYS A 21 -15.41 -14.51 7.67
C LYS A 21 -14.51 -13.50 6.98
N PRO A 22 -14.19 -13.68 5.70
CA PRO A 22 -13.43 -12.69 4.94
C PRO A 22 -14.21 -11.38 4.85
N MET A 23 -13.52 -10.26 5.06
CA MET A 23 -14.09 -8.91 5.04
C MET A 23 -12.99 -7.90 4.68
N LYS A 24 -13.37 -6.77 4.08
CA LYS A 24 -12.48 -5.62 3.94
C LYS A 24 -12.48 -4.81 5.23
N ILE A 25 -11.28 -4.57 5.78
CA ILE A 25 -11.08 -3.79 7.00
C ILE A 25 -10.35 -2.51 6.61
N SER A 26 -10.88 -1.35 7.01
CA SER A 26 -10.24 -0.07 6.74
C SER A 26 -9.17 0.20 7.80
N VAL A 27 -7.91 0.31 7.36
CA VAL A 27 -6.78 0.64 8.22
C VAL A 27 -6.09 1.86 7.65
N ALA A 28 -6.17 2.98 8.38
CA ALA A 28 -5.52 4.24 8.04
C ALA A 28 -5.78 4.74 6.59
N GLY A 29 -7.01 4.56 6.11
CA GLY A 29 -7.46 4.99 4.79
C GLY A 29 -7.23 3.98 3.66
N ALA A 30 -6.57 2.85 3.92
CA ALA A 30 -6.45 1.74 2.99
C ALA A 30 -7.50 0.65 3.29
N GLU A 31 -8.14 0.10 2.25
CA GLU A 31 -8.99 -1.09 2.38
C GLU A 31 -8.12 -2.35 2.31
N ILE A 32 -7.99 -3.06 3.43
CA ILE A 32 -7.18 -4.28 3.54
C ILE A 32 -8.10 -5.50 3.55
N SER A 33 -7.76 -6.53 2.79
CA SER A 33 -8.43 -7.82 2.93
C SER A 33 -8.04 -8.52 4.24
N GLY A 34 -9.03 -8.93 5.02
CA GLY A 34 -8.82 -9.65 6.26
C GLY A 34 -10.01 -10.53 6.62
N TRP A 35 -10.07 -10.95 7.88
CA TRP A 35 -11.16 -11.73 8.44
C TRP A 35 -11.68 -11.09 9.71
N ARG A 36 -12.99 -11.08 9.87
CA ARG A 36 -13.63 -10.66 11.11
C ARG A 36 -14.39 -11.83 11.72
N CYS A 37 -14.11 -12.11 12.98
CA CYS A 37 -14.87 -13.08 13.75
C CYS A 37 -16.11 -12.44 14.37
N SER A 38 -17.14 -13.24 14.62
CA SER A 38 -18.37 -12.80 15.31
C SER A 38 -18.10 -12.30 16.74
N CYS A 39 -16.98 -12.69 17.37
CA CYS A 39 -16.56 -12.15 18.68
C CYS A 39 -16.01 -10.72 18.60
N GLY A 40 -15.84 -10.15 17.39
CA GLY A 40 -15.30 -8.82 17.17
C GLY A 40 -13.79 -8.78 16.88
N TYR A 41 -13.08 -9.90 16.98
CA TYR A 41 -11.64 -9.95 16.64
C TYR A 41 -11.42 -9.84 15.13
N GLU A 42 -10.49 -8.95 14.75
CA GLU A 42 -10.13 -8.65 13.37
C GLU A 42 -8.72 -9.16 13.07
N MET A 43 -8.58 -9.88 11.97
CA MET A 43 -7.33 -10.49 11.53
C MET A 43 -7.01 -9.97 10.15
N LEU A 44 -5.83 -9.39 10.00
CA LEU A 44 -5.38 -8.81 8.74
C LEU A 44 -4.49 -9.79 8.01
N SER A 45 -4.60 -9.83 6.67
CA SER A 45 -3.65 -10.60 5.85
C SER A 45 -2.25 -9.99 5.98
N PRO A 46 -1.20 -10.78 6.33
CA PRO A 46 0.15 -10.25 6.51
C PRO A 46 0.71 -9.49 5.30
N GLY A 47 0.43 -9.97 4.08
CA GLY A 47 0.91 -9.32 2.86
C GLY A 47 0.20 -7.99 2.56
N GLU A 48 -1.04 -7.82 3.00
CA GLU A 48 -1.79 -6.57 2.81
C GLU A 48 -1.52 -5.56 3.95
N LEU A 49 -1.16 -6.05 5.14
CA LEU A 49 -0.63 -5.25 6.24
C LEU A 49 0.67 -4.52 5.85
N GLU A 50 1.57 -5.21 5.15
CA GLU A 50 2.81 -4.63 4.66
C GLU A 50 2.54 -3.46 3.68
N LYS A 51 1.61 -3.64 2.74
CA LYS A 51 1.20 -2.56 1.82
C LYS A 51 0.61 -1.35 2.55
N ALA A 52 -0.25 -1.58 3.54
CA ALA A 52 -0.83 -0.47 4.30
C ALA A 52 0.22 0.27 5.14
N TYR A 53 1.19 -0.45 5.69
CA TYR A 53 2.32 0.17 6.39
C TYR A 53 3.18 1.02 5.44
N LEU A 54 3.48 0.52 4.24
CA LEU A 54 4.22 1.26 3.20
C LEU A 54 3.45 2.52 2.78
N PHE A 55 2.13 2.42 2.57
CA PHE A 55 1.28 3.56 2.26
C PHE A 55 1.32 4.64 3.35
N LEU A 56 1.29 4.23 4.64
CA LEU A 56 1.40 5.16 5.76
C LEU A 56 2.78 5.82 5.84
N GLN A 57 3.85 5.10 5.51
CA GLN A 57 5.18 5.72 5.39
C GLN A 57 5.23 6.71 4.23
N ALA A 58 4.67 6.35 3.08
CA ALA A 58 4.63 7.17 1.87
C ALA A 58 3.81 8.46 2.04
N GLN A 59 2.81 8.49 2.92
CA GLN A 59 2.06 9.73 3.23
C GLN A 59 2.88 10.79 3.98
N LYS A 60 4.05 10.43 4.53
CA LYS A 60 4.91 11.42 5.20
C LYS A 60 5.50 12.34 4.13
N HIS A 61 5.33 13.65 4.32
CA HIS A 61 5.88 14.65 3.40
C HIS A 61 7.41 14.55 3.36
N GLU A 62 7.96 14.10 2.23
CA GLU A 62 9.41 13.98 2.03
C GLU A 62 9.91 15.01 1.00
N ARG A 63 10.98 15.74 1.34
CA ARG A 63 11.59 16.68 0.40
C ARG A 63 12.52 15.91 -0.52
N VAL A 64 12.15 15.83 -1.80
CA VAL A 64 12.95 15.18 -2.83
C VAL A 64 13.85 16.16 -3.56
N LYS A 65 15.01 15.68 -4.01
CA LYS A 65 15.92 16.48 -4.84
C LYS A 65 15.44 16.49 -6.29
N ILE A 66 15.34 17.68 -6.85
CA ILE A 66 15.19 17.87 -8.30
C ILE A 66 16.58 18.19 -8.86
N SER A 67 17.02 17.43 -9.86
CA SER A 67 18.32 17.60 -10.51
C SER A 67 18.17 17.87 -12.00
N LYS A 68 19.06 18.66 -12.58
CA LYS A 68 19.07 18.94 -14.02
C LYS A 68 19.95 17.91 -14.73
N ARG A 69 19.43 17.31 -15.80
CA ARG A 69 20.16 16.41 -16.70
C ARG A 69 19.95 16.85 -18.14
N GLY A 70 20.94 17.54 -18.71
CA GLY A 70 20.84 18.13 -20.04
C GLY A 70 19.72 19.20 -20.10
N ASN A 71 18.76 18.99 -21.00
CA ASN A 71 17.60 19.87 -21.17
C ASN A 71 16.37 19.45 -20.33
N SER A 72 16.52 18.42 -19.49
CA SER A 72 15.43 17.88 -18.67
C SER A 72 15.74 17.97 -17.18
N TYR A 73 14.71 17.83 -16.35
CA TYR A 73 14.83 17.69 -14.90
C TYR A 73 14.47 16.26 -14.48
N MET A 74 15.16 15.76 -13.47
CA MET A 74 14.94 14.47 -12.86
C MET A 74 14.51 14.64 -11.40
N ILE A 75 13.46 13.93 -11.02
CA ILE A 75 12.95 13.86 -9.67
C ILE A 75 13.18 12.44 -9.17
N THR A 76 13.80 12.31 -8.00
CA THR A 76 13.98 11.00 -7.37
C THR A 76 12.74 10.68 -6.55
N ILE A 77 12.05 9.60 -6.88
CA ILE A 77 10.93 9.08 -6.08
C ILE A 77 11.53 8.25 -4.92
N PRO A 78 11.23 8.59 -3.65
CA PRO A 78 11.65 7.81 -2.49
C PRO A 78 11.15 6.37 -2.60
N LYS A 79 11.99 5.42 -2.16
CA LYS A 79 11.68 3.99 -2.23
C LYS A 79 10.35 3.64 -1.53
N ALA A 80 10.06 4.26 -0.39
CA ALA A 80 8.80 4.03 0.33
C ALA A 80 7.56 4.40 -0.50
N ILE A 81 7.61 5.46 -1.30
CA ILE A 81 6.53 5.84 -2.20
C ILE A 81 6.42 4.82 -3.33
N ALA A 82 7.54 4.46 -3.97
CA ALA A 82 7.57 3.47 -5.05
C ALA A 82 7.03 2.09 -4.61
N ASP A 83 7.45 1.60 -3.45
CA ASP A 83 6.99 0.33 -2.88
C ASP A 83 5.49 0.38 -2.53
N ALA A 84 4.99 1.52 -2.05
CA ALA A 84 3.57 1.69 -1.70
C ALA A 84 2.63 1.66 -2.91
N ILE A 85 3.09 2.16 -4.07
CA ILE A 85 2.31 2.14 -5.32
C ILE A 85 2.69 0.97 -6.24
N GLY A 86 3.70 0.17 -5.86
CA GLY A 86 4.09 -1.04 -6.58
C GLY A 86 4.90 -0.82 -7.85
N ILE A 87 5.70 0.25 -7.95
CA ILE A 87 6.61 0.47 -9.09
C ILE A 87 7.81 -0.48 -8.96
N GLU A 88 7.91 -1.48 -9.85
CA GLU A 88 8.98 -2.48 -9.79
C GLU A 88 10.15 -2.17 -10.74
N SER A 89 9.91 -1.58 -11.92
CA SER A 89 10.87 -0.84 -12.78
C SER A 89 10.33 -0.74 -14.21
N LEU A 90 10.55 0.42 -14.86
CA LEU A 90 10.12 0.77 -16.23
C LEU A 90 8.65 1.18 -16.43
N ASP A 91 7.98 1.65 -15.39
CA ASP A 91 6.68 2.31 -15.57
C ASP A 91 6.86 3.71 -16.15
N MET A 92 6.11 4.02 -17.22
CA MET A 92 6.04 5.37 -17.77
C MET A 92 5.10 6.19 -16.88
N ALA A 93 5.59 7.34 -16.43
CA ALA A 93 4.79 8.29 -15.68
C ALA A 93 4.32 9.42 -16.60
N GLU A 94 3.08 9.84 -16.43
CA GLU A 94 2.57 11.06 -17.04
C GLU A 94 2.84 12.24 -16.11
N VAL A 95 3.32 13.35 -16.69
CA VAL A 95 3.68 14.55 -15.92
C VAL A 95 2.90 15.73 -16.45
N TYR A 96 2.13 16.35 -15.55
CA TYR A 96 1.25 17.46 -15.87
C TYR A 96 1.52 18.66 -14.95
N LEU A 97 1.30 19.86 -15.46
CA LEU A 97 1.27 21.07 -14.65
C LEU A 97 -0.14 21.23 -14.06
N LYS A 98 -0.29 21.06 -12.75
CA LYS A 98 -1.57 21.25 -12.05
C LYS A 98 -1.89 22.74 -11.88
N ASP A 99 -0.88 23.53 -11.54
CA ASP A 99 -0.97 24.99 -11.40
C ASP A 99 0.41 25.64 -11.62
N ARG A 100 0.51 26.97 -11.51
CA ARG A 100 1.76 27.74 -11.78
C ARG A 100 3.00 27.27 -11.02
N LYS A 101 2.86 26.52 -9.93
CA LYS A 101 3.98 26.06 -9.08
C LYS A 101 3.94 24.56 -8.77
N THR A 102 2.91 23.85 -9.21
CA THR A 102 2.72 22.43 -8.89
C THR A 102 2.74 21.58 -10.14
N ILE A 103 3.64 20.59 -10.12
CA ILE A 103 3.62 19.47 -11.06
C ILE A 103 2.98 18.25 -10.39
N MET A 104 2.23 17.50 -11.17
CA MET A 104 1.62 16.24 -10.77
C MET A 104 2.22 15.12 -11.61
N VAL A 105 2.56 14.02 -10.96
CA VAL A 105 3.13 12.82 -11.59
C VAL A 105 2.16 11.68 -11.31
N GLU A 106 1.62 11.10 -12.38
CA GLU A 106 0.72 9.94 -12.33
C GLU A 106 1.46 8.74 -12.92
N VAL A 107 1.36 7.61 -12.23
CA VAL A 107 2.08 6.34 -12.49
C VAL A 107 1.07 5.21 -12.48
#